data_AF-A0A957PAK4-F1
#
_entry.id   AF-A0A957PAK4-F1
#
_cell.length_a   1.000
_cell.length_b   1.000
_cell.length_c   1.000
_cell.angle_alpha   90.00
_cell.angle_beta   90.00
_cell.angle_gamma   90.00
#
_symmetry.space_group_name_H-M   'P 1'
#
loop_
_entity.id
_entity.type
_entity.pdbx_description
1 polymer ?
#
loop_
_entity_poly.entity_id
_entity_poly.type
_entity_poly.pdbx_seq_one_letter_code
_entity_poly.pdbx_strand_id
1 'polypeptide(L)'
;MMLMVTLCAFALRAHHLDFQSFWSDEGISLLRSSQPLAQMLALMPVEHVPGYFVLLHFWLQLSGQSDFALRFLSLWPSVLGVVLAWRLALDLATPTANPVRSARPDRAKTDSLTALSAALLLAFSTFQIWYAQEARMYGWLMASALASHLCFWRIWTRPLSGLSCIGYIISTALTVYLHFHGFMVPFVQTLFALGWLALSGKRREFVIWALCGFVILLLFLPWLPRALGIFAFGGWRPGGDPWQIPWRYVAAYT
;
A
#
# COMPACT_ATOMS: atom_id res chain seq x y z
N MET A 1 -21.80 -13.12 -2.28
CA MET A 1 -20.46 -13.73 -2.35
C MET A 1 -19.35 -12.78 -1.87
N MET A 2 -19.09 -11.63 -2.51
CA MET A 2 -18.01 -10.73 -2.06
C MET A 2 -18.16 -10.23 -0.62
N LEU A 3 -19.40 -9.94 -0.18
CA LEU A 3 -19.67 -9.60 1.22
C LEU A 3 -19.21 -10.71 2.18
N MET A 4 -19.48 -11.97 1.87
CA MET A 4 -19.05 -13.12 2.68
C MET A 4 -17.52 -13.23 2.71
N VAL A 5 -16.85 -13.04 1.57
CA VAL A 5 -15.38 -13.02 1.51
C VAL A 5 -14.81 -11.90 2.37
N THR A 6 -15.44 -10.72 2.35
CA THR A 6 -15.01 -9.55 3.14
C THR A 6 -15.21 -9.79 4.64
N LEU A 7 -16.37 -10.33 5.04
CA LEU A 7 -16.66 -10.69 6.43
C LEU A 7 -15.73 -11.80 6.94
N CYS A 8 -15.44 -12.79 6.09
CA CYS A 8 -14.46 -13.83 6.40
C CYS A 8 -13.05 -13.25 6.56
N ALA A 9 -12.62 -12.39 5.64
CA ALA A 9 -11.33 -11.70 5.72
C ALA A 9 -11.20 -10.86 7.00
N PHE A 10 -12.28 -10.17 7.40
CA PHE A 10 -12.35 -9.44 8.67
C PHE A 10 -12.24 -10.39 9.86
N ALA A 11 -13.05 -11.46 9.91
CA ALA A 11 -13.04 -12.42 11.00
C ALA A 11 -11.64 -13.04 11.19
N LEU A 12 -10.97 -13.45 10.11
CA LEU A 12 -9.62 -14.02 10.16
C LEU A 12 -8.58 -13.03 10.70
N ARG A 13 -8.69 -11.73 10.36
CA ARG A 13 -7.75 -10.71 10.83
C ARG A 13 -8.07 -10.23 12.24
N ALA A 14 -9.35 -10.24 12.64
CA ALA A 14 -9.79 -9.82 13.97
C ALA A 14 -9.61 -10.91 15.04
N HIS A 15 -9.56 -12.18 14.62
CA HIS A 15 -9.37 -13.31 15.50
C HIS A 15 -8.04 -13.20 16.26
N HIS A 16 -8.10 -13.09 17.59
CA HIS A 16 -6.94 -12.97 18.48
C HIS A 16 -6.08 -11.71 18.24
N LEU A 17 -6.71 -10.61 17.83
CA LEU A 17 -6.01 -9.35 17.54
C LEU A 17 -5.19 -8.81 18.72
N ASP A 18 -5.60 -9.08 19.95
CA ASP A 18 -4.98 -8.65 21.21
C ASP A 18 -4.31 -9.79 22.00
N PHE A 19 -4.16 -10.97 21.40
CA PHE A 19 -3.66 -12.15 22.12
C PHE A 19 -2.15 -12.10 22.41
N GLN A 20 -1.36 -11.53 21.49
CA GLN A 20 0.09 -11.41 21.65
C GLN A 20 0.47 -10.03 22.18
N SER A 21 1.42 -9.97 23.11
CA SER A 21 2.08 -8.72 23.51
C SER A 21 2.72 -8.01 22.30
N PHE A 22 2.96 -6.71 22.41
CA PHE A 22 3.58 -5.94 21.34
C PHE A 22 4.99 -6.43 20.97
N TRP A 23 5.24 -6.43 19.67
CA TRP A 23 6.59 -6.50 19.13
C TRP A 23 7.34 -5.19 19.42
N SER A 24 8.68 -5.26 19.39
CA SER A 24 9.53 -4.09 19.67
C SER A 24 9.22 -2.89 18.79
N ASP A 25 8.93 -3.12 17.50
CA ASP A 25 8.60 -2.08 16.54
C ASP A 25 7.16 -1.54 16.65
N GLU A 26 6.21 -2.35 17.13
CA GLU A 26 4.88 -1.88 17.55
C GLU A 26 5.01 -0.94 18.76
N GLY A 27 5.82 -1.31 19.77
CA GLY A 27 6.11 -0.46 20.92
C GLY A 27 6.76 0.87 20.53
N ILE A 28 7.71 0.86 19.58
CA ILE A 28 8.29 2.09 19.02
C ILE A 28 7.23 2.92 18.30
N SER A 29 6.31 2.28 17.58
CA SER A 29 5.22 2.98 16.88
C SER A 29 4.28 3.67 17.86
N LEU A 30 3.90 3.02 18.96
CA LEU A 30 3.12 3.61 20.04
C LEU A 30 3.88 4.77 20.70
N LEU A 31 5.11 4.54 21.17
CA LEU A 31 5.91 5.56 21.86
C LEU A 31 6.06 6.83 21.02
N ARG A 32 6.33 6.67 19.72
CA ARG A 32 6.53 7.80 18.81
C ARG A 32 5.21 8.54 18.53
N SER A 33 4.13 7.80 18.32
CA SER A 33 2.82 8.38 17.98
C SER A 33 2.14 9.02 19.18
N SER A 34 2.52 8.67 20.41
CA SER A 34 2.06 9.31 21.65
C SER A 34 2.69 10.68 21.94
N GLN A 35 3.73 11.08 21.18
CA GLN A 35 4.34 12.40 21.33
C GLN A 35 3.44 13.50 20.72
N PRO A 36 3.59 14.77 21.14
CA PRO A 36 3.00 15.90 20.43
C PRO A 36 3.36 15.88 18.94
N LEU A 37 2.39 16.12 18.06
CA LEU A 37 2.55 15.97 16.61
C LEU A 37 3.78 16.70 16.05
N ALA A 38 4.00 17.94 16.47
CA ALA A 38 5.15 18.74 16.03
C ALA A 38 6.49 18.11 16.46
N GLN A 39 6.57 17.60 17.68
CA GLN A 39 7.75 16.92 18.20
C GLN A 39 8.00 15.60 17.46
N MET A 40 6.95 14.80 17.25
CA MET A 40 7.01 13.55 16.49
C MET A 40 7.56 13.77 15.08
N LEU A 41 7.05 14.80 14.38
CA LEU A 41 7.53 15.17 13.06
C LEU A 41 8.96 15.71 13.11
N ALA A 42 9.34 16.50 14.12
CA ALA A 42 10.68 17.05 14.23
C ALA A 42 11.76 16.00 14.54
N LEU A 43 11.42 14.95 15.31
CA LEU A 43 12.36 13.93 15.78
C LEU A 43 12.29 12.61 14.99
N MET A 44 11.50 12.54 13.92
CA MET A 44 11.38 11.33 13.12
C MET A 44 12.74 10.92 12.52
N PRO A 45 13.18 9.65 12.72
CA PRO A 45 14.39 9.14 12.09
C PRO A 45 14.31 9.15 10.56
N VAL A 46 15.46 9.27 9.91
CA VAL A 46 15.56 9.44 8.43
C VAL A 46 15.11 8.20 7.66
N GLU A 47 15.19 7.03 8.27
CA GLU A 47 14.71 5.75 7.74
C GLU A 47 13.19 5.57 7.78
N HIS A 48 12.45 6.58 8.25
CA HIS A 48 11.01 6.55 8.36
C HIS A 48 10.33 7.70 7.61
N VAL A 49 9.09 7.42 7.21
CA VAL A 49 8.14 8.39 6.68
C VAL A 49 6.96 8.52 7.66
N PRO A 50 6.34 9.71 7.78
CA PRO A 50 5.52 10.04 8.93
C PRO A 50 4.08 9.51 8.84
N GLY A 51 3.63 9.05 7.67
CA GLY A 51 2.21 8.83 7.38
C GLY A 51 1.52 7.91 8.38
N TYR A 52 2.11 6.75 8.67
CA TYR A 52 1.50 5.82 9.64
C TYR A 52 1.52 6.35 11.07
N PHE A 53 2.60 7.01 11.49
CA PHE A 53 2.70 7.59 12.83
C PHE A 53 1.70 8.74 13.03
N VAL A 54 1.46 9.54 11.99
CA VAL A 54 0.43 10.58 12.01
C VAL A 54 -0.97 9.97 12.10
N LEU A 55 -1.27 8.92 11.33
CA LEU A 55 -2.54 8.21 11.43
C LEU A 55 -2.75 7.63 12.83
N LEU A 56 -1.71 6.99 13.37
CA LEU A 56 -1.75 6.40 14.70
C LEU A 56 -1.90 7.47 15.79
N HIS A 57 -1.20 8.61 15.68
CA HIS A 57 -1.31 9.73 16.64
C HIS A 57 -2.76 10.17 16.85
N PHE A 58 -3.49 10.42 15.76
CA PHE A 58 -4.90 10.81 15.85
C PHE A 58 -5.80 9.64 16.25
N TRP A 59 -5.49 8.43 15.82
CA TRP A 59 -6.26 7.24 16.18
C TRP A 59 -6.22 6.94 17.69
N LEU A 60 -5.07 7.11 18.33
CA LEU A 60 -4.90 6.91 19.78
C LEU A 60 -5.78 7.87 20.60
N GLN A 61 -5.99 9.10 20.11
CA GLN A 61 -6.85 10.08 20.78
C GLN A 61 -8.34 9.69 20.73
N LEU A 62 -8.73 8.92 19.72
CA LEU A 62 -10.12 8.51 19.50
C LEU A 62 -10.44 7.14 20.11
N SER A 63 -9.48 6.21 20.05
CA SER A 63 -9.70 4.80 20.39
C SER A 63 -9.01 4.34 21.68
N GLY A 64 -8.10 5.16 22.24
CA GLY A 64 -7.27 4.79 23.38
C GLY A 64 -6.01 4.01 22.99
N GLN A 65 -5.37 3.36 23.96
CA GLN A 65 -4.07 2.72 23.80
C GLN A 65 -4.08 1.20 24.03
N SER A 66 -5.23 0.54 23.87
CA SER A 66 -5.27 -0.92 23.99
C SER A 66 -4.67 -1.60 22.77
N ASP A 67 -4.08 -2.79 22.97
CA ASP A 67 -3.49 -3.62 21.91
C ASP A 67 -4.48 -3.85 20.75
N PHE A 68 -5.73 -4.15 21.09
CA PHE A 68 -6.81 -4.26 20.12
C PHE A 68 -7.00 -2.98 19.31
N ALA A 69 -7.10 -1.82 19.97
CA ALA A 69 -7.35 -0.54 19.29
C ALA A 69 -6.21 -0.19 18.32
N LEU A 70 -4.96 -0.35 18.76
CA LEU A 70 -3.79 -0.07 17.93
C LEU A 70 -3.76 -0.94 16.67
N ARG A 71 -3.93 -2.25 16.83
CA ARG A 71 -3.89 -3.20 15.70
C ARG A 71 -5.13 -3.10 14.81
N PHE A 72 -6.27 -2.68 15.36
CA PHE A 72 -7.48 -2.45 14.57
C PHE A 72 -7.27 -1.38 13.49
N LEU A 73 -6.43 -0.35 13.75
CA LEU A 73 -6.06 0.67 12.76
C LEU A 73 -5.39 0.05 11.52
N SER A 74 -4.62 -1.02 11.69
CA SER A 74 -3.91 -1.71 10.62
C SER A 74 -4.72 -2.84 9.99
N LEU A 75 -5.67 -3.40 10.74
CA LEU A 75 -6.57 -4.45 10.30
C LEU A 75 -7.53 -3.98 9.20
N TRP A 76 -8.27 -2.90 9.43
CA TRP A 76 -9.33 -2.50 8.51
C TRP A 76 -8.84 -2.13 7.10
N PRO A 77 -7.68 -1.46 6.88
CA PRO A 77 -7.18 -1.27 5.52
C PRO A 77 -6.77 -2.59 4.87
N SER A 78 -6.30 -3.59 5.63
CA SER A 78 -6.03 -4.93 5.09
C SER A 78 -7.31 -5.60 4.56
N VAL A 79 -8.43 -5.46 5.28
CA VAL A 79 -9.75 -5.91 4.81
C VAL A 79 -10.20 -5.13 3.58
N LEU A 80 -10.02 -3.81 3.56
CA LEU A 80 -10.29 -2.97 2.39
C LEU A 80 -9.44 -3.42 1.19
N GLY A 81 -8.18 -3.81 1.41
CA GLY A 81 -7.29 -4.37 0.40
C GLY A 81 -7.89 -5.56 -0.34
N VAL A 82 -8.62 -6.44 0.35
CA VAL A 82 -9.33 -7.59 -0.28
C VAL A 82 -10.38 -7.11 -1.28
N VAL A 83 -11.14 -6.07 -0.93
CA VAL A 83 -12.14 -5.47 -1.82
C VAL A 83 -11.47 -4.73 -2.99
N LEU A 84 -10.37 -4.02 -2.74
CA LEU A 84 -9.64 -3.30 -3.77
C LEU A 84 -8.98 -4.26 -4.77
N ALA A 85 -8.42 -5.38 -4.32
CA ALA A 85 -7.85 -6.42 -5.19
C ALA A 85 -8.92 -7.03 -6.10
N TRP A 86 -10.09 -7.37 -5.55
CA TRP A 86 -11.25 -7.81 -6.33
C TRP A 86 -11.62 -6.77 -7.40
N ARG A 87 -11.72 -5.50 -7.00
CA ARG A 87 -12.16 -4.41 -7.89
C ARG A 87 -11.13 -4.11 -8.99
N LEU A 88 -9.85 -4.16 -8.67
CA LEU A 88 -8.76 -4.02 -9.63
C LEU A 88 -8.75 -5.17 -10.63
N ALA A 89 -8.91 -6.40 -10.17
CA ALA A 89 -8.98 -7.56 -11.06
C ALA A 89 -10.15 -7.47 -12.06
N LEU A 90 -11.32 -6.98 -11.62
CA LEU A 90 -12.45 -6.70 -12.52
C LEU A 90 -12.13 -5.62 -13.55
N ASP A 91 -11.46 -4.54 -13.16
CA ASP A 91 -11.13 -3.45 -14.07
C ASP A 91 -10.03 -3.84 -15.07
N LEU A 92 -9.03 -4.62 -14.66
CA LEU A 92 -8.02 -5.21 -15.56
C LEU A 92 -8.65 -6.17 -16.57
N ALA A 93 -9.74 -6.83 -16.19
CA ALA A 93 -10.45 -7.75 -17.04
C ALA A 93 -11.40 -7.08 -18.04
N THR A 94 -11.57 -5.74 -18.04
CA THR A 94 -12.55 -5.08 -18.92
C THR A 94 -12.19 -5.02 -20.42
N PRO A 95 -13.18 -4.97 -21.34
CA PRO A 95 -12.95 -5.06 -22.79
C PRO A 95 -12.06 -3.97 -23.37
N THR A 96 -12.21 -2.75 -22.88
CA THR A 96 -11.40 -1.60 -23.29
C THR A 96 -9.93 -1.73 -22.90
N ALA A 97 -9.65 -2.61 -21.94
CA ALA A 97 -8.34 -2.88 -21.37
C ALA A 97 -7.62 -4.05 -22.07
N ASN A 98 -8.36 -5.07 -22.56
CA ASN A 98 -7.80 -6.22 -23.26
C ASN A 98 -8.70 -6.65 -24.44
N PRO A 99 -8.45 -6.13 -25.65
CA PRO A 99 -9.28 -6.42 -26.83
C PRO A 99 -9.17 -7.87 -27.29
N VAL A 100 -8.01 -8.52 -27.09
CA VAL A 100 -7.77 -9.94 -27.43
C VAL A 100 -8.68 -10.86 -26.60
N ARG A 101 -8.93 -10.52 -25.33
CA ARG A 101 -9.83 -11.27 -24.43
C ARG A 101 -11.32 -11.04 -24.73
N SER A 102 -11.67 -10.09 -25.59
CA SER A 102 -13.06 -9.65 -25.77
C SER A 102 -13.96 -10.63 -26.54
N ALA A 103 -13.38 -11.55 -27.29
CA ALA A 103 -14.12 -12.45 -28.18
C ALA A 103 -14.63 -13.77 -27.52
N ARG A 104 -14.43 -13.98 -26.21
CA ARG A 104 -14.83 -15.24 -25.54
C ARG A 104 -16.31 -15.24 -25.09
N PRO A 105 -17.08 -16.30 -25.40
CA PRO A 105 -18.51 -16.38 -25.04
C PRO A 105 -18.78 -16.43 -23.53
N ASP A 106 -17.88 -16.97 -22.70
CA ASP A 106 -18.06 -17.10 -21.23
C ASP A 106 -17.24 -16.07 -20.41
N ARG A 107 -16.95 -14.92 -21.02
CA ARG A 107 -16.06 -13.91 -20.43
C ARG A 107 -16.52 -13.41 -19.07
N ALA A 108 -17.78 -12.97 -18.96
CA ALA A 108 -18.28 -12.35 -17.73
C ALA A 108 -18.12 -13.28 -16.52
N LYS A 109 -18.36 -14.57 -16.73
CA LYS A 109 -18.16 -15.61 -15.71
C LYS A 109 -16.67 -15.78 -15.38
N THR A 110 -15.81 -15.87 -16.39
CA THR A 110 -14.35 -16.06 -16.22
C THR A 110 -13.69 -14.87 -15.51
N ASP A 111 -14.09 -13.65 -15.86
CA ASP A 111 -13.58 -12.41 -15.28
C ASP A 111 -14.03 -12.28 -13.82
N SER A 112 -15.30 -12.61 -13.54
CA SER A 112 -15.81 -12.66 -12.16
C SER A 112 -15.10 -13.72 -11.31
N LEU A 113 -14.80 -14.88 -11.88
CA LEU A 113 -14.04 -15.92 -11.19
C LEU A 113 -12.61 -15.46 -10.92
N THR A 114 -11.95 -14.85 -11.91
CA THR A 114 -10.58 -14.31 -11.75
C THR A 114 -10.53 -13.27 -10.63
N ALA A 115 -11.49 -12.35 -10.61
CA ALA A 115 -11.56 -11.34 -9.56
C ALA A 115 -11.85 -11.93 -8.18
N LEU A 116 -12.76 -12.91 -8.11
CA LEU A 116 -13.04 -13.62 -6.86
C LEU A 116 -11.80 -14.39 -6.37
N SER A 117 -11.07 -15.05 -7.26
CA SER A 117 -9.82 -15.74 -6.92
C SER A 117 -8.78 -14.77 -6.35
N ALA A 118 -8.62 -13.58 -6.95
CA ALA A 118 -7.74 -12.55 -6.40
C ALA A 118 -8.15 -12.14 -4.97
N ALA A 119 -9.46 -11.95 -4.73
CA ALA A 119 -9.99 -11.64 -3.42
C ALA A 119 -9.74 -12.76 -2.40
N LEU A 120 -10.01 -14.01 -2.78
CA LEU A 120 -9.82 -15.18 -1.92
C LEU A 120 -8.34 -15.40 -1.59
N LEU A 121 -7.45 -15.30 -2.58
CA LEU A 121 -6.00 -15.43 -2.36
C LEU A 121 -5.51 -14.38 -1.34
N LEU A 122 -6.00 -13.15 -1.40
CA LEU A 122 -5.61 -12.11 -0.44
C LEU A 122 -6.32 -12.27 0.92
N ALA A 123 -7.57 -12.72 0.94
CA ALA A 123 -8.34 -12.96 2.15
C ALA A 123 -7.67 -14.03 3.03
N PHE A 124 -7.19 -15.11 2.41
CA PHE A 124 -6.58 -16.28 3.07
C PHE A 124 -5.04 -16.27 3.07
N SER A 125 -4.40 -15.20 2.60
CA SER A 125 -2.94 -15.10 2.66
C SER A 125 -2.48 -14.97 4.11
N THR A 126 -1.79 -15.99 4.62
CA THR A 126 -1.24 -16.01 5.99
C THR A 126 -0.31 -14.84 6.25
N PHE A 127 0.51 -14.48 5.27
CA PHE A 127 1.37 -13.29 5.30
C PHE A 127 0.56 -12.00 5.51
N GLN A 128 -0.53 -11.82 4.75
CA GLN A 128 -1.37 -10.62 4.89
C GLN A 128 -2.20 -10.60 6.17
N ILE A 129 -2.59 -11.76 6.68
CA ILE A 129 -3.27 -11.88 7.98
C ILE A 129 -2.30 -11.47 9.09
N TRP A 130 -1.07 -12.00 9.08
CA TRP A 130 -0.03 -11.64 10.05
C TRP A 130 0.19 -10.12 10.13
N TYR A 131 0.47 -9.48 8.99
CA TYR A 131 0.70 -8.04 8.95
C TYR A 131 -0.55 -7.17 9.16
N ALA A 132 -1.76 -7.75 9.07
CA ALA A 132 -2.98 -7.07 9.47
C ALA A 132 -3.14 -6.99 11.00
N GLN A 133 -2.44 -7.87 11.73
CA GLN A 133 -2.49 -7.98 13.19
C GLN A 133 -1.30 -7.27 13.87
N GLU A 134 -0.44 -6.59 13.13
CA GLU A 134 0.59 -5.73 13.68
C GLU A 134 0.12 -4.26 13.63
N ALA A 135 0.38 -3.49 14.68
CA ALA A 135 0.19 -2.04 14.76
C ALA A 135 1.26 -1.31 13.92
N ARG A 136 1.27 -1.62 12.61
CA ARG A 136 2.24 -1.19 11.61
C ARG A 136 1.56 -0.81 10.29
N MET A 137 2.31 -0.15 9.41
CA MET A 137 1.82 0.47 8.18
C MET A 137 1.42 -0.49 7.06
N TYR A 138 1.68 -1.79 7.17
CA TYR A 138 1.64 -2.70 6.03
C TYR A 138 0.24 -2.88 5.42
N GLY A 139 -0.79 -3.01 6.24
CA GLY A 139 -2.19 -3.08 5.77
C GLY A 139 -2.60 -1.82 5.00
N TRP A 140 -2.20 -0.65 5.51
CA TRP A 140 -2.38 0.64 4.84
C TRP A 140 -1.62 0.74 3.53
N LEU A 141 -0.35 0.34 3.52
CA LEU A 141 0.53 0.40 2.36
C LEU A 141 -0.02 -0.45 1.22
N MET A 142 -0.46 -1.67 1.52
CA MET A 142 -1.09 -2.55 0.53
C MET A 142 -2.37 -1.92 -0.02
N ALA A 143 -3.26 -1.44 0.84
CA ALA A 143 -4.54 -0.88 0.42
C ALA A 143 -4.35 0.38 -0.44
N SER A 144 -3.47 1.28 -0.03
CA SER A 144 -3.18 2.50 -0.78
C SER A 144 -2.50 2.19 -2.12
N ALA A 145 -1.60 1.21 -2.17
CA ALA A 145 -0.98 0.76 -3.42
C ALA A 145 -2.03 0.17 -4.38
N LEU A 146 -2.93 -0.70 -3.91
CA LEU A 146 -4.02 -1.26 -4.71
C LEU A 146 -4.97 -0.17 -5.23
N ALA A 147 -5.33 0.80 -4.38
CA ALA A 147 -6.14 1.95 -4.78
C ALA A 147 -5.42 2.82 -5.82
N SER A 148 -4.11 3.01 -5.68
CA SER A 148 -3.26 3.72 -6.65
C SER A 148 -3.27 3.00 -8.00
N HIS A 149 -3.02 1.69 -8.03
CA HIS A 149 -3.08 0.89 -9.26
C HIS A 149 -4.47 0.92 -9.91
N LEU A 150 -5.55 0.84 -9.12
CA LEU A 150 -6.92 0.92 -9.61
C LEU A 150 -7.21 2.27 -10.27
N CYS A 151 -6.89 3.37 -9.59
CA CYS A 151 -7.15 4.71 -10.11
C CYS A 151 -6.25 5.03 -11.32
N PHE A 152 -4.98 4.63 -11.25
CA PHE A 152 -4.05 4.70 -12.36
C PHE A 152 -4.62 4.01 -13.59
N TRP A 153 -5.02 2.75 -13.46
CA TRP A 153 -5.58 1.98 -14.58
C TRP A 153 -6.82 2.64 -15.19
N ARG A 154 -7.70 3.22 -14.36
CA ARG A 154 -8.90 3.92 -14.81
C ARG A 154 -8.60 5.18 -15.61
N ILE A 155 -7.52 5.91 -15.31
CA ILE A 155 -7.11 7.09 -16.10
C ILE A 155 -6.86 6.70 -17.56
N TRP A 156 -6.35 5.50 -17.82
CA TRP A 156 -5.99 5.03 -19.17
C TRP A 156 -7.11 4.31 -19.91
N THR A 157 -8.05 3.68 -19.18
CA THR A 157 -8.97 2.67 -19.75
C THR A 157 -10.45 3.04 -19.65
N ARG A 158 -10.78 4.05 -18.85
CA ARG A 158 -12.14 4.58 -18.70
C ARG A 158 -12.18 6.04 -19.18
N PRO A 159 -13.37 6.58 -19.47
CA PRO A 159 -13.51 8.02 -19.67
C PRO A 159 -12.88 8.79 -18.50
N LEU A 160 -12.08 9.80 -18.83
CA LEU A 160 -11.36 10.61 -17.85
C LEU A 160 -12.33 11.15 -16.80
N SER A 161 -12.01 10.88 -15.54
CA SER A 161 -12.79 11.30 -14.39
C SER A 161 -11.89 11.97 -13.36
N GLY A 162 -12.32 13.13 -12.87
CA GLY A 162 -11.63 13.84 -11.79
C GLY A 162 -11.49 12.98 -10.53
N LEU A 163 -12.48 12.11 -10.24
CA LEU A 163 -12.42 11.19 -9.11
C LEU A 163 -11.29 10.15 -9.25
N SER A 164 -11.01 9.67 -10.47
CA SER A 164 -9.86 8.77 -10.70
C SER A 164 -8.54 9.51 -10.48
N CYS A 165 -8.45 10.78 -10.87
CA CYS A 165 -7.25 11.59 -10.66
C CYS A 165 -7.03 11.90 -9.17
N ILE A 166 -8.08 12.35 -8.47
CA ILE A 166 -8.04 12.63 -7.03
C ILE A 166 -7.71 11.35 -6.25
N GLY A 167 -8.38 10.24 -6.58
CA GLY A 167 -8.12 8.93 -5.98
C GLY A 167 -6.67 8.49 -6.21
N TYR A 168 -6.13 8.68 -7.41
CA TYR A 168 -4.74 8.39 -7.72
C TYR A 168 -3.76 9.25 -6.91
N ILE A 169 -3.99 10.56 -6.83
CA ILE A 169 -3.15 11.49 -6.06
C ILE A 169 -3.12 11.09 -4.58
N ILE A 170 -4.30 10.95 -3.96
CA ILE A 170 -4.43 10.65 -2.53
C ILE A 170 -3.78 9.30 -2.21
N SER A 171 -4.12 8.26 -2.97
CA SER A 171 -3.62 6.90 -2.69
C SER A 171 -2.11 6.76 -2.93
N THR A 172 -1.57 7.40 -3.95
CA THR A 172 -0.13 7.36 -4.24
C THR A 172 0.67 8.20 -3.25
N ALA A 173 0.19 9.39 -2.90
CA ALA A 173 0.76 10.21 -1.84
C ALA A 173 0.78 9.44 -0.51
N LEU A 174 -0.35 8.83 -0.14
CA LEU A 174 -0.43 8.02 1.07
C LEU A 174 0.58 6.86 1.04
N THR A 175 0.71 6.16 -0.10
CA THR A 175 1.68 5.05 -0.26
C THR A 175 3.12 5.48 0.02
N VAL A 176 3.57 6.62 -0.54
CA VAL A 176 4.94 7.13 -0.32
C VAL A 176 5.14 7.70 1.09
N TYR A 177 4.07 8.15 1.74
CA TYR A 177 4.11 8.61 3.13
C TYR A 177 4.02 7.48 4.16
N LEU A 178 3.56 6.28 3.78
CA LEU A 178 3.44 5.13 4.68
C LEU A 178 4.71 4.32 4.81
N HIS A 179 5.46 4.15 3.73
CA HIS A 179 6.71 3.37 3.73
C HIS A 179 7.74 3.93 2.76
N PHE A 180 9.02 3.88 3.13
CA PHE A 180 10.12 4.32 2.27
C PHE A 180 10.08 3.66 0.88
N HIS A 181 10.02 2.32 0.81
CA HIS A 181 9.81 1.56 -0.44
C HIS A 181 8.48 1.82 -1.17
N GLY A 182 7.55 2.60 -0.62
CA GLY A 182 6.31 2.99 -1.28
C GLY A 182 6.53 3.70 -2.61
N PHE A 183 7.69 4.35 -2.81
CA PHE A 183 8.06 5.00 -4.08
C PHE A 183 8.13 4.02 -5.27
N MET A 184 8.27 2.71 -5.01
CA MET A 184 8.28 1.71 -6.08
C MET A 184 6.97 1.68 -6.87
N VAL A 185 5.85 2.02 -6.23
CA VAL A 185 4.54 2.07 -6.89
C VAL A 185 4.51 3.12 -8.01
N PRO A 186 4.74 4.43 -7.77
CA PRO A 186 4.79 5.42 -8.84
C PRO A 186 5.96 5.17 -9.81
N PHE A 187 7.07 4.58 -9.36
CA PHE A 187 8.18 4.21 -10.25
C PHE A 187 7.75 3.19 -11.32
N VAL A 188 7.16 2.06 -10.91
CA VAL A 188 6.68 1.03 -11.84
C VAL A 188 5.55 1.57 -12.73
N GLN A 189 4.65 2.38 -12.17
CA GLN A 189 3.59 3.04 -12.95
C GLN A 189 4.17 4.00 -14.00
N THR A 190 5.28 4.67 -13.72
CA THR A 190 5.99 5.52 -14.68
C THR A 190 6.56 4.70 -15.84
N LEU A 191 7.24 3.58 -15.54
CA LEU A 191 7.74 2.68 -16.58
C LEU A 191 6.60 2.16 -17.46
N PHE A 192 5.49 1.76 -16.85
CA PHE A 192 4.29 1.37 -17.58
C PHE A 192 3.74 2.51 -18.44
N ALA A 193 3.58 3.72 -17.88
CA ALA A 193 3.02 4.87 -18.59
C ALA A 193 3.86 5.26 -19.81
N LEU A 194 5.20 5.20 -19.71
CA LEU A 194 6.10 5.47 -20.83
C LEU A 194 5.98 4.42 -21.93
N GLY A 195 6.02 3.14 -21.58
CA GLY A 195 5.84 2.05 -22.54
C GLY A 195 4.44 2.09 -23.19
N TRP A 196 3.41 2.35 -22.39
CA TRP A 196 2.03 2.43 -22.87
C TRP A 196 1.79 3.66 -23.74
N LEU A 197 2.41 4.80 -23.44
CA LEU A 197 2.38 5.98 -24.31
C LEU A 197 2.99 5.67 -25.68
N ALA A 198 4.14 5.00 -25.70
CA ALA A 198 4.83 4.62 -26.94
C ALA A 198 3.98 3.70 -27.82
N LEU A 199 3.22 2.78 -27.21
CA LEU A 199 2.39 1.80 -27.94
C LEU A 199 1.00 2.34 -28.32
N SER A 200 0.37 3.16 -27.47
CA SER A 200 -1.03 3.57 -27.63
C SER A 200 -1.21 5.00 -28.16
N GLY A 201 -0.17 5.84 -28.09
CA GLY A 201 -0.25 7.25 -28.51
C GLY A 201 -1.15 8.13 -27.64
N LYS A 202 -1.60 7.65 -26.48
CA LYS A 202 -2.51 8.35 -25.54
C LYS A 202 -1.83 9.51 -24.79
N ARG A 203 -1.46 10.56 -25.54
CA ARG A 203 -0.74 11.74 -25.03
C ARG A 203 -1.52 12.52 -23.98
N ARG A 204 -2.84 12.65 -24.14
CA ARG A 204 -3.70 13.40 -23.22
C ARG A 204 -3.71 12.76 -21.83
N GLU A 205 -3.95 11.46 -21.76
CA GLU A 205 -3.97 10.68 -20.52
C GLU A 205 -2.59 10.70 -19.85
N PHE A 206 -1.52 10.59 -20.63
CA PHE A 206 -0.15 10.72 -20.13
C PHE A 206 0.09 12.09 -19.47
N VAL A 207 -0.29 13.19 -20.12
CA VAL A 207 -0.13 14.54 -19.55
C VAL A 207 -0.94 14.68 -18.27
N ILE A 208 -2.19 14.22 -18.24
CA ILE A 208 -3.05 14.28 -17.04
C ILE A 208 -2.44 13.46 -15.90
N TRP A 209 -1.98 12.24 -16.18
CA TRP A 209 -1.30 11.40 -15.19
C TRP A 209 0.00 12.06 -14.69
N ALA A 210 0.80 12.65 -15.58
CA ALA A 210 2.03 13.35 -15.22
C ALA A 210 1.74 14.58 -14.34
N LEU A 211 0.67 15.33 -14.61
CA LEU A 211 0.20 16.41 -13.74
C LEU A 211 -0.19 15.89 -12.35
N CYS A 212 -0.85 14.73 -12.26
CA CYS A 212 -1.11 14.09 -10.97
C CYS A 212 0.20 13.72 -10.25
N GLY A 213 1.19 13.18 -10.97
CA GLY A 213 2.52 12.89 -10.45
C GLY A 213 3.24 14.14 -9.91
N PHE A 214 3.11 15.26 -10.62
CA PHE A 214 3.63 16.55 -10.16
C PHE A 214 2.96 17.00 -8.85
N VAL A 215 1.63 16.87 -8.73
CA VAL A 215 0.92 17.17 -7.48
C VAL A 215 1.39 16.25 -6.34
N ILE A 216 1.59 14.95 -6.59
CA ILE A 216 2.11 14.01 -5.58
C ILE A 216 3.51 14.43 -5.13
N LEU A 217 4.38 14.86 -6.05
CA LEU A 217 5.72 15.36 -5.74
C LEU A 217 5.65 16.61 -4.85
N LEU A 218 4.78 17.57 -5.18
CA LEU A 218 4.55 18.76 -4.38
C LEU A 218 4.04 18.42 -2.97
N LEU A 219 3.14 17.44 -2.85
CA LEU A 219 2.65 16.97 -1.56
C LEU A 219 3.77 16.33 -0.73
N PHE A 220 4.69 15.59 -1.35
CA PHE A 220 5.82 14.95 -0.67
C PHE A 220 7.00 15.89 -0.39
N LEU A 221 7.05 17.04 -1.09
CA LEU A 221 8.15 17.99 -1.04
C LEU A 221 8.54 18.42 0.39
N PRO A 222 7.61 18.67 1.34
CA PRO A 222 7.97 19.02 2.71
C PRO A 222 8.76 17.93 3.45
N TRP A 223 8.60 16.66 3.07
CA TRP A 223 9.31 15.53 3.69
C TRP A 223 10.57 15.11 2.93
N LEU A 224 10.67 15.47 1.65
CA LEU A 224 11.74 15.06 0.76
C LEU A 224 13.15 15.31 1.34
N PRO A 225 13.49 16.48 1.94
CA PRO A 225 14.82 16.71 2.49
C PRO A 225 15.22 15.70 3.58
N ARG A 226 14.28 15.36 4.48
CA ARG A 226 14.53 14.34 5.52
C ARG A 226 14.65 12.95 4.91
N ALA A 227 13.80 12.61 3.95
CA ALA A 227 13.86 11.32 3.27
C ALA A 227 15.20 11.10 2.55
N LEU A 228 15.75 12.15 1.92
CA LEU A 228 17.09 12.10 1.29
C LEU A 228 18.22 11.84 2.31
N GLY A 229 17.98 12.12 3.60
CA GLY A 229 18.89 11.76 4.68
C GLY A 229 19.18 10.26 4.79
N ILE A 230 18.35 9.39 4.20
CA ILE A 230 18.60 7.94 4.15
C ILE A 230 19.93 7.59 3.50
N PHE A 231 20.39 8.38 2.53
CA PHE A 231 21.65 8.12 1.81
C PHE A 231 22.89 8.38 2.68
N ALA A 232 22.72 9.16 3.74
CA ALA A 232 23.74 9.38 4.77
C ALA A 232 23.58 8.44 5.98
N PHE A 233 22.53 7.61 6.02
CA PHE A 233 22.26 6.73 7.14
C PHE A 233 23.10 5.45 7.05
N GLY A 234 24.09 5.32 7.92
CA GLY A 234 24.99 4.15 7.97
C GLY A 234 24.35 2.86 8.51
N GLY A 235 23.06 2.89 8.88
CA GLY A 235 22.36 1.78 9.49
C GLY A 235 22.55 1.69 11.01
N TRP A 236 21.70 0.90 11.66
CA TRP A 236 21.80 0.60 13.09
C TRP A 236 22.92 -0.39 13.44
N ARG A 237 23.50 -1.03 12.43
CA ARG A 237 24.61 -2.00 12.55
C ARG A 237 25.59 -1.75 11.41
N PRO A 238 26.90 -1.98 11.63
CA PRO A 238 27.88 -1.96 10.55
C PRO A 238 27.41 -2.88 9.41
N GLY A 239 27.51 -2.40 8.17
CA GLY A 239 27.27 -3.22 7.00
C GLY A 239 28.13 -4.49 7.06
N GLY A 240 27.50 -5.65 6.91
CA GLY A 240 28.24 -6.90 6.76
C GLY A 240 28.92 -6.98 5.39
N ASP A 241 29.95 -7.81 5.28
CA ASP A 241 30.57 -8.13 4.00
C ASP A 241 29.50 -8.70 3.03
N PRO A 242 29.24 -8.06 1.87
CA PRO A 242 28.27 -8.53 0.89
C PRO A 242 28.54 -9.97 0.44
N TRP A 243 29.80 -10.38 0.38
CA TRP A 243 30.19 -11.73 -0.03
C TRP A 243 29.81 -12.80 0.99
N GLN A 244 29.60 -12.40 2.25
CA GLN A 244 29.12 -13.31 3.28
C GLN A 244 27.60 -13.42 3.35
N ILE A 245 26.86 -12.57 2.64
CA ILE A 245 25.38 -12.61 2.66
C ILE A 245 24.86 -14.01 2.28
N PRO A 246 25.30 -14.65 1.16
CA PRO A 246 24.82 -15.99 0.82
C PRO A 246 25.10 -17.02 1.91
N TRP A 247 26.29 -16.99 2.51
CA TRP A 247 26.67 -17.93 3.57
C TRP A 247 25.86 -17.72 4.86
N ARG A 248 25.59 -16.47 5.23
CA ARG A 248 24.76 -16.14 6.39
C ARG A 248 23.35 -16.67 6.24
N TYR A 249 22.77 -16.67 5.04
CA TYR A 249 21.45 -17.26 4.80
C TYR A 249 21.46 -18.78 4.91
N VAL A 250 22.52 -19.44 4.43
CA VAL A 250 22.66 -20.90 4.54
C VAL A 250 22.88 -21.31 6.00
N ALA A 251 23.74 -20.60 6.73
CA ALA A 251 24.11 -20.93 8.11
C ALA A 251 23.08 -20.45 9.15
N ALA A 252 22.16 -19.54 8.83
CA ALA A 252 21.16 -19.05 9.78
C ALA A 252 20.14 -20.13 10.22
N TYR A 253 20.07 -21.24 9.50
CA TYR A 253 19.12 -22.34 9.76
C TYR A 253 19.82 -23.68 10.04
N THR A 254 21.14 -23.68 10.24
CA THR A 254 21.94 -24.84 10.65
C THR A 254 22.46 -24.64 12.06
#